data_AF-A0A2I0NZV1-F1
#
_entry.id   AF-A0A2I0NZV1-F1
#
_cell.length_a   1.000
_cell.length_b   1.000
_cell.length_c   1.000
_cell.angle_alpha   90.00
_cell.angle_beta   90.00
_cell.angle_gamma   90.00
#
_symmetry.space_group_name_H-M   'P 1'
#
loop_
_entity.id
_entity.type
_entity.pdbx_description
1 polymer ?
#
loop_
_entity_poly.entity_id
_entity_poly.type
_entity_poly.pdbx_seq_one_letter_code
_entity_poly.pdbx_strand_id
1 'polypeptide(L)'
;MSDSLRFVSHRIEDYAMQVTFEPAEGTGTVVYNLSLIHQEDLEYTLSVFKATCEAGVSPSGLIRVIKEGEVNDGYTIPKGHCGL
;
A
#
# COMPACT_ATOMS: atom_id res chain seq x y z
N MET A 1 16.38 2.44 -22.85
CA MET A 1 16.15 3.83 -22.42
C MET A 1 16.91 3.98 -21.11
N SER A 2 17.94 4.82 -21.05
CA SER A 2 18.71 5.04 -19.82
C SER A 2 17.78 5.74 -18.82
N ASP A 3 17.51 5.13 -17.67
CA ASP A 3 16.89 5.86 -16.57
C ASP A 3 17.81 7.02 -16.23
N SER A 4 17.38 8.25 -16.54
CA SER A 4 18.08 9.45 -16.12
C SER A 4 18.17 9.42 -14.59
N LEU A 5 19.35 9.70 -14.03
CA LEU A 5 19.52 9.85 -12.58
C LEU A 5 18.53 10.93 -12.09
N ARG A 6 17.41 10.50 -11.50
CA ARG A 6 16.42 11.40 -10.90
C ARG A 6 16.55 11.33 -9.39
N PHE A 7 16.54 12.50 -8.75
CA PHE A 7 16.44 12.57 -7.30
C PHE A 7 15.12 11.98 -6.84
N VAL A 8 15.16 11.23 -5.73
CA VAL A 8 13.97 10.62 -5.13
C VAL A 8 12.89 11.67 -4.82
N SER A 9 13.27 12.89 -4.43
CA SER A 9 12.34 14.01 -4.18
C SER A 9 11.40 14.27 -5.34
N HIS A 10 11.92 14.30 -6.57
CA HIS A 10 11.10 14.57 -7.75
C HIS A 10 10.06 13.47 -7.96
N ARG A 11 10.42 12.20 -7.71
CA ARG A 11 9.46 11.09 -7.79
C ARG A 11 8.38 11.19 -6.72
N ILE A 12 8.74 11.60 -5.50
CA ILE A 12 7.79 11.81 -4.41
C ILE A 12 6.79 12.91 -4.77
N GLU A 13 7.28 14.04 -5.30
CA GLU A 13 6.44 15.16 -5.74
C GLU A 13 5.52 14.76 -6.90
N ASP A 14 6.07 14.08 -7.92
CA ASP A 14 5.29 13.57 -9.06
C ASP A 14 4.16 12.63 -8.60
N TYR A 15 4.42 11.77 -7.62
CA TYR A 15 3.42 10.88 -7.05
C TYR A 15 2.39 11.63 -6.19
N ALA A 16 2.82 12.59 -5.37
CA ALA A 16 1.93 13.40 -4.54
C ALA A 16 0.93 14.21 -5.39
N MET A 17 1.36 14.73 -6.54
CA MET A 17 0.49 15.48 -7.47
C MET A 17 -0.61 14.64 -8.12
N GLN A 18 -0.49 13.30 -8.12
CA GLN A 18 -1.47 12.40 -8.72
C GLN A 18 -2.53 11.90 -7.74
N VAL A 19 -2.37 12.14 -6.44
CA VAL A 19 -3.30 11.71 -5.38
C VAL A 19 -4.62 12.48 -5.49
N THR A 20 -5.74 11.76 -5.51
CA THR A 20 -7.10 12.33 -5.59
C THR A 20 -8.01 11.85 -4.45
N PHE A 21 -7.44 11.29 -3.39
CA PHE A 21 -8.18 10.66 -2.32
C PHE A 21 -9.03 11.66 -1.50
N GLU A 22 -10.33 11.37 -1.41
CA GLU A 22 -11.33 12.07 -0.61
C GLU A 22 -11.66 11.23 0.64
N PRO A 23 -11.17 11.60 1.84
CA PRO A 23 -11.34 10.78 3.04
C PRO A 23 -12.80 10.61 3.48
N ALA A 24 -13.67 11.57 3.18
CA ALA A 24 -15.09 11.52 3.54
C ALA A 24 -15.84 10.45 2.74
N GLU A 25 -15.51 10.30 1.46
CA GLU A 25 -16.14 9.35 0.55
C GLU A 25 -15.38 8.02 0.46
N GLY A 26 -14.11 7.99 0.90
CA GLY A 26 -13.25 6.82 0.78
C GLY A 26 -12.90 6.46 -0.67
N THR A 27 -12.94 7.43 -1.57
CA THR A 27 -12.72 7.24 -3.01
C THR A 27 -11.56 8.10 -3.52
N GLY A 28 -11.06 7.79 -4.72
CA GLY A 28 -9.92 8.48 -5.34
C GLY A 28 -8.67 7.61 -5.36
N THR A 29 -7.55 8.23 -5.72
CA THR A 29 -6.25 7.55 -5.89
C THR A 29 -5.30 7.91 -4.75
N VAL A 30 -4.54 6.92 -4.29
CA VAL A 30 -3.50 7.07 -3.26
C VAL A 30 -2.20 6.45 -3.75
N VAL A 31 -1.09 6.95 -3.22
CA VAL A 31 0.20 6.28 -3.35
C VAL A 31 0.29 5.29 -2.20
N TYR A 32 0.55 4.03 -2.51
CA TYR A 32 0.64 2.96 -1.53
C TYR A 32 1.89 2.12 -1.78
N ASN A 33 2.34 1.44 -0.73
CA ASN A 33 3.31 0.36 -0.85
C ASN A 33 2.56 -0.96 -0.89
N LEU A 34 3.00 -1.89 -1.74
CA LEU A 34 2.50 -3.26 -1.72
C LEU A 34 3.49 -4.13 -0.95
N SER A 35 3.05 -4.68 0.18
CA SER A 35 3.83 -5.66 0.95
C SER A 35 3.21 -7.04 0.79
N LEU A 36 4.04 -8.08 0.68
CA LEU A 36 3.58 -9.46 0.61
C LEU A 36 3.89 -10.17 1.92
N ILE A 37 2.89 -10.85 2.46
CA ILE A 37 3.02 -11.69 3.66
C ILE A 37 2.43 -13.06 3.39
N HIS A 38 2.80 -14.05 4.20
CA HIS A 38 2.12 -15.34 4.17
C HIS A 38 0.68 -15.19 4.66
N GLN A 39 -0.26 -15.92 4.02
CA GLN A 39 -1.68 -15.83 4.37
C GLN A 39 -1.96 -16.23 5.82
N GLU A 40 -1.19 -17.18 6.36
CA GLU A 40 -1.30 -17.63 7.74
C GLU A 40 -0.95 -16.54 8.77
N ASP A 41 -0.13 -15.56 8.37
CA ASP A 41 0.30 -14.46 9.24
C ASP A 41 -0.63 -13.24 9.17
N LEU A 42 -1.70 -13.27 8.34
CA LEU A 42 -2.55 -12.11 8.07
C LEU A 42 -3.18 -11.54 9.34
N GLU A 43 -3.75 -12.39 10.18
CA GLU A 43 -4.44 -11.94 11.40
C GLU A 43 -3.46 -11.28 12.39
N TYR A 44 -2.31 -11.92 12.61
CA TYR A 44 -1.25 -11.36 13.42
C TYR A 44 -0.73 -10.03 12.86
N THR A 45 -0.50 -9.95 11.55
CA THR A 45 -0.02 -8.74 10.90
C THR A 45 -1.00 -7.58 11.04
N LEU A 46 -2.29 -7.81 10.81
CA LEU A 46 -3.32 -6.79 10.99
C LEU A 46 -3.41 -6.30 12.45
N SER A 47 -3.17 -7.18 13.42
CA SER A 47 -3.13 -6.79 14.84
C SER A 47 -1.99 -5.81 15.14
N VAL A 48 -0.82 -6.01 14.53
CA VAL A 48 0.33 -5.11 14.64
C VAL A 48 0.02 -3.78 13.97
N PHE A 49 -0.52 -3.80 12.75
CA PHE A 49 -0.93 -2.57 12.05
C PHE A 49 -1.92 -1.76 12.87
N LYS A 50 -2.93 -2.40 13.46
CA LYS A 50 -3.90 -1.75 14.34
C LYS A 50 -3.22 -1.04 15.51
N ALA A 51 -2.32 -1.73 16.22
CA ALA A 51 -1.57 -1.14 17.34
C ALA A 51 -0.72 0.05 16.89
N THR A 52 -0.08 -0.01 15.71
CA THR A 52 0.71 1.12 15.18
C THR A 52 -0.15 2.32 14.76
N CYS A 53 -1.37 2.08 14.27
CA CYS A 53 -2.33 3.13 13.95
C CYS A 53 -2.82 3.81 15.24
N GLU A 54 -3.16 3.03 16.26
CA GLU A 54 -3.59 3.54 17.58
C GLU A 54 -2.47 4.32 18.29
N ALA A 55 -1.21 3.93 18.08
CA ALA A 55 -0.04 4.64 18.59
C ALA A 55 0.32 5.92 17.80
N GLY A 56 -0.38 6.22 16.69
CA GLY A 56 -0.10 7.39 15.85
C GLY A 56 1.18 7.30 15.03
N VAL A 57 1.70 6.08 14.80
CA VAL A 57 2.92 5.84 14.01
C VAL A 57 2.60 5.78 12.52
N SER A 58 1.42 5.29 12.16
CA SER A 58 0.98 5.18 10.76
C SER A 58 0.43 6.52 10.23
N PRO A 59 0.70 6.90 8.97
CA PRO A 59 0.06 8.05 8.32
C PRO A 59 -1.46 7.93 8.19
N SER A 60 -2.00 6.70 8.20
CA SER A 60 -3.43 6.41 8.05
C SER A 60 -3.79 5.05 8.66
N GLY A 61 -5.05 4.90 9.07
CA GLY A 61 -5.63 3.61 9.49
C GLY A 61 -6.23 2.78 8.36
N LEU A 62 -6.11 3.23 7.10
CA LEU A 62 -6.67 2.56 5.93
C LEU A 62 -5.67 1.55 5.36
N ILE A 63 -6.06 0.29 5.31
CA ILE A 63 -5.28 -0.83 4.77
C ILE A 63 -6.18 -1.63 3.83
N ARG A 64 -5.65 -2.03 2.68
CA ARG A 64 -6.36 -2.90 1.74
C ARG A 64 -5.68 -4.26 1.72
N VAL A 65 -6.45 -5.31 2.01
CA VAL A 65 -5.96 -6.69 1.87
C VAL A 65 -6.30 -7.20 0.47
N ILE A 66 -5.29 -7.69 -0.24
CA ILE A 66 -5.41 -8.26 -1.58
C ILE A 66 -5.09 -9.75 -1.49
N LYS A 67 -5.98 -10.63 -1.95
CA LYS A 67 -5.83 -12.08 -1.78
C LYS A 67 -4.99 -12.71 -2.89
N GLU A 68 -4.56 -13.95 -2.68
CA GLU A 68 -3.91 -14.77 -3.69
C GLU A 68 -4.69 -14.78 -5.01
N GLY A 69 -3.95 -14.66 -6.12
CA GLY A 69 -4.51 -14.66 -7.46
C GLY A 69 -5.17 -13.35 -7.90
N GLU A 70 -5.42 -12.40 -6.98
CA GLU A 70 -5.86 -11.06 -7.37
C GLU A 70 -4.73 -10.28 -8.05
N VAL A 71 -5.11 -9.39 -8.98
CA VAL A 71 -4.18 -8.52 -9.71
C VAL A 71 -4.36 -7.10 -9.23
N ASN A 72 -3.24 -6.46 -8.88
CA ASN A 72 -3.18 -5.08 -8.43
C ASN A 72 -2.07 -4.35 -9.18
N ASP A 73 -2.42 -3.34 -9.97
CA ASP A 73 -1.51 -2.57 -10.84
C ASP A 73 -0.55 -3.44 -11.68
N GLY A 74 -1.09 -4.53 -12.24
CA GLY A 74 -0.33 -5.47 -13.07
C GLY A 74 0.50 -6.49 -12.29
N TYR A 75 0.53 -6.40 -10.96
CA TYR A 75 1.16 -7.40 -10.10
C TYR A 75 0.14 -8.44 -9.63
N THR A 76 0.44 -9.72 -9.81
CA THR A 76 -0.42 -10.83 -9.35
C THR A 76 0.06 -11.35 -8.01
N ILE A 77 -0.83 -11.45 -7.02
CA ILE A 77 -0.45 -11.98 -5.70
C ILE A 77 -0.14 -13.48 -5.81
N PRO A 78 1.07 -13.92 -5.40
CA PRO A 78 1.49 -15.30 -5.53
C PRO A 78 0.74 -16.23 -4.56
N LYS A 79 0.79 -17.52 -4.87
CA LYS A 79 0.18 -18.56 -4.05
C LYS A 79 0.71 -18.55 -2.62
N GLY A 80 -0.18 -18.74 -1.64
CA GLY A 80 0.14 -18.75 -0.22
C GLY A 80 0.47 -17.37 0.39
N HIS A 81 0.27 -16.28 -0.38
CA HIS A 81 0.51 -14.92 0.08
C HIS A 81 -0.75 -14.06 0.00
N CYS A 82 -0.75 -12.97 0.75
CA CYS A 82 -1.65 -11.84 0.56
C CYS A 82 -0.85 -10.53 0.47
N GLY A 83 -1.42 -9.56 -0.25
CA GLY A 83 -0.92 -8.20 -0.33
C GLY A 83 -1.55 -7.32 0.75
N LEU A 84 -0.74 -6.46 1.35
CA LEU A 84 -1.15 -5.36 2.22
C LEU A 84 -0.73 -4.01 1.62
#